data_AF-A0A0C2G4H5-F1
#
_entry.id   AF-A0A0C2G4H5-F1
#
_cell.length_a   1.000
_cell.length_b   1.000
_cell.length_c   1.000
_cell.angle_alpha   90.00
_cell.angle_beta   90.00
_cell.angle_gamma   90.00
#
_symmetry.space_group_name_H-M   'P 1'
#
loop_
_entity.id
_entity.type
_entity.pdbx_description
1 polymer ?
#
loop_
_entity_poly.entity_id
_entity_poly.type
_entity_poly.pdbx_seq_one_letter_code
_entity_poly.pdbx_strand_id
1 'polypeptide(L)' 'MVRPPWLDNTCQRFRLAVQDSGGWMSVTNANSGKALDVRDCGTAAGVNVRQWSWLDNACQQWRLEPTA' A
#
# COMPACT_ATOMS: atom_id res chain seq x y z
N MET A 1 -0.26 -30.86 -7.17
CA MET A 1 -0.78 -29.49 -6.95
C MET A 1 0.38 -28.62 -6.50
N VAL A 2 0.84 -27.66 -7.32
CA VAL A 2 1.96 -26.77 -6.98
C VAL A 2 1.38 -25.62 -6.13
N ARG A 3 1.95 -25.38 -4.94
CA ARG A 3 1.55 -24.25 -4.10
C ARG A 3 1.94 -22.96 -4.83
N PRO A 4 1.03 -21.98 -5.00
CA PRO A 4 1.39 -20.70 -5.58
C PRO A 4 2.53 -20.04 -4.78
N PRO A 5 3.34 -19.16 -5.39
CA PRO A 5 4.46 -18.49 -4.69
C PRO A 5 4.00 -17.51 -3.59
N TRP A 6 2.70 -17.44 -3.31
CA TRP A 6 2.07 -16.63 -2.27
C TRP A 6 1.22 -17.52 -1.35
N LEU A 7 0.86 -16.99 -0.18
CA LEU A 7 0.11 -17.70 0.87
C LEU A 7 -1.36 -18.03 0.49
N ASP A 8 -1.82 -17.58 -0.68
CA ASP A 8 -3.18 -17.72 -1.20
C ASP A 8 -4.30 -17.37 -0.20
N ASN A 9 -4.09 -16.29 0.55
CA ASN A 9 -5.08 -15.72 1.44
C ASN A 9 -5.17 -14.19 1.24
N THR A 10 -6.05 -13.55 1.99
CA THR A 10 -6.33 -12.10 1.87
C THR A 10 -5.20 -11.22 2.37
N CYS A 11 -4.25 -11.71 3.17
CA CYS A 11 -3.20 -10.85 3.75
C CYS A 11 -2.18 -10.37 2.70
N GLN A 12 -2.13 -11.03 1.55
CA GLN A 12 -1.25 -10.69 0.42
C GLN A 12 -2.03 -10.18 -0.80
N ARG A 13 -3.32 -9.87 -0.64
CA ARG A 13 -4.16 -9.29 -1.69
C ARG A 13 -4.37 -7.81 -1.39
N PHE A 14 -4.13 -6.96 -2.38
CA PHE A 14 -4.23 -5.50 -2.23
C PHE A 14 -5.11 -4.92 -3.34
N ARG A 15 -5.97 -3.98 -2.98
CA ARG A 15 -6.74 -3.16 -3.91
C ARG A 15 -5.97 -1.88 -4.19
N LEU A 16 -5.77 -1.59 -5.47
CA LEU A 16 -5.21 -0.33 -5.95
C LEU A 16 -6.36 0.57 -6.42
N ALA A 17 -6.40 1.80 -5.95
CA ALA A 17 -7.40 2.78 -6.38
C ALA A 17 -6.74 4.12 -6.67
N VAL A 18 -6.91 4.60 -7.91
CA VAL A 18 -6.40 5.90 -8.38
C VAL A 18 -7.05 7.02 -7.55
N GLN A 19 -6.23 7.93 -7.04
CA GLN A 19 -6.66 9.11 -6.28
C GLN A 19 -6.68 10.37 -7.16
N ASP A 20 -5.81 10.46 -8.17
CA ASP A 20 -5.73 11.61 -9.07
C ASP A 20 -5.28 11.26 -10.49
N SER A 21 -5.26 12.26 -11.38
CA SER A 21 -4.77 12.12 -12.76
C SER A 21 -3.24 12.02 -12.86
N GLY A 22 -2.50 12.26 -11.78
CA GLY A 22 -1.04 12.16 -11.71
C GLY A 22 -0.53 10.72 -11.53
N GLY A 23 -1.44 9.76 -11.35
CA GLY A 23 -1.11 8.35 -11.16
C GLY A 23 -0.85 7.97 -9.70
N TRP A 24 -1.22 8.83 -8.75
CA TRP A 24 -1.21 8.50 -7.34
C TRP A 24 -2.36 7.56 -7.00
N MET A 25 -2.10 6.59 -6.13
CA MET A 25 -3.07 5.58 -5.73
C MET A 25 -3.00 5.26 -4.25
N SER A 26 -4.15 4.88 -3.70
CA SER A 26 -4.22 4.20 -2.41
C SER A 26 -3.94 2.71 -2.61
N VAL A 27 -3.19 2.10 -1.69
CA VAL A 27 -2.95 0.65 -1.65
C VAL A 27 -3.63 0.08 -0.40
N THR A 28 -4.78 -0.58 -0.56
CA THR A 28 -5.56 -1.11 0.57
C THR A 28 -5.38 -2.62 0.70
N ASN A 29 -5.00 -3.10 1.88
CA ASN A 29 -4.93 -4.53 2.13
C ASN A 29 -6.34 -5.15 2.24
N ALA A 30 -6.59 -6.24 1.53
CA ALA A 30 -7.91 -6.89 1.49
C ALA A 30 -8.29 -7.59 2.80
N ASN A 31 -7.31 -7.97 3.64
CA ASN A 31 -7.58 -8.60 4.93
C ASN A 31 -7.96 -7.58 6.01
N SER A 32 -7.22 -6.47 6.11
CA SER A 32 -7.41 -5.48 7.19
C SER A 32 -8.35 -4.33 6.81
N GLY A 33 -8.57 -4.09 5.52
CA GLY A 33 -9.25 -2.90 5.01
C GLY A 33 -8.45 -1.60 5.19
N LYS A 34 -7.19 -1.68 5.65
CA LYS A 34 -6.33 -0.54 5.93
C LYS A 34 -5.43 -0.19 4.74
N ALA A 35 -5.10 1.09 4.62
CA ALA A 35 -4.22 1.61 3.58
C ALA A 35 -2.74 1.49 4.00
N LEU A 36 -1.87 1.33 3.01
CA LEU A 36 -0.43 1.44 3.16
C LEU A 36 -0.05 2.89 3.51
N ASP A 37 0.72 3.09 4.58
CA ASP A 37 0.96 4.38 5.23
C ASP A 37 2.43 4.50 5.63
N VAL A 38 3.11 5.57 5.22
CA VAL A 38 4.42 5.93 5.78
C VAL A 38 4.19 6.49 7.18
N ARG A 39 4.69 5.79 8.22
CA ARG A 39 4.39 6.11 9.61
C ARG A 39 4.68 7.59 9.91
N ASP A 40 3.64 8.29 10.35
CA ASP A 40 3.66 9.69 10.77
C ASP A 40 4.19 10.64 9.68
N CYS A 41 4.03 10.23 8.41
CA CYS A 41 4.58 10.89 7.23
C CYS A 41 6.09 11.21 7.34
N GLY A 42 6.85 10.37 8.06
CA GLY A 42 8.29 10.57 8.28
C GLY A 42 9.12 10.40 7.00
N THR A 43 10.13 11.24 6.84
CA THR A 43 11.04 11.23 5.68
C THR A 43 12.43 10.66 5.97
N ALA A 44 12.71 10.32 7.23
CA ALA A 44 13.98 9.73 7.64
C ALA A 44 14.14 8.29 7.11
N ALA A 45 15.37 7.87 6.89
CA ALA A 45 15.67 6.48 6.51
C ALA A 45 15.18 5.51 7.60
N GLY A 46 14.57 4.40 7.18
CA GLY A 46 14.04 3.38 8.09
C GLY A 46 12.68 3.71 8.70
N VAL A 47 12.01 4.78 8.29
CA VAL A 47 10.60 4.99 8.65
C VAL A 47 9.77 3.80 8.17
N ASN A 48 8.96 3.28 9.08
CA ASN A 48 8.15 2.11 8.82
C ASN A 48 7.03 2.42 7.82
N VAL A 49 6.78 1.50 6.90
CA VAL A 49 5.56 1.47 6.08
C VAL A 49 4.58 0.53 6.76
N ARG A 50 3.49 1.07 7.28
CA ARG A 50 2.48 0.35 8.06
C ARG A 50 1.15 0.24 7.32
N GLN A 51 0.21 -0.47 7.95
CA GLN A 51 -1.20 -0.43 7.57
C GLN A 51 -1.95 0.46 8.56
N TRP A 52 -2.63 1.49 8.07
CA TRP A 52 -3.39 2.42 8.90
C TRP A 52 -4.78 2.73 8.32
N SER A 53 -5.64 3.32 9.13
CA SER A 53 -6.93 3.82 8.65
C SER A 53 -6.68 4.83 7.52
N TRP A 54 -7.52 4.81 6.48
CA TRP A 54 -7.43 5.79 5.40
C TRP A 54 -7.68 7.19 5.94
N LEU A 55 -6.69 8.07 5.80
CA LEU A 55 -6.68 9.47 6.23
C LEU A 55 -6.71 10.44 5.04
N ASP A 56 -6.66 9.92 3.80
CA ASP A 56 -6.63 10.73 2.58
C ASP A 56 -5.53 11.80 2.56
N ASN A 57 -4.33 11.40 2.99
CA ASN A 57 -3.17 12.29 3.06
C ASN A 57 -2.03 11.80 2.16
N ALA A 58 -1.04 12.66 1.97
CA ALA A 58 0.08 12.37 1.07
C ALA A 58 0.88 11.12 1.47
N CYS A 59 0.98 10.77 2.75
CA CYS A 59 1.75 9.59 3.18
C CYS A 59 1.02 8.25 3.01
N GLN A 60 -0.19 8.27 2.46
CA GLN A 60 -0.95 7.08 2.08
C GLN A 60 -1.18 6.98 0.56
N GLN A 61 -0.64 7.93 -0.20
CA GLN A 61 -0.70 7.93 -1.65
C GLN A 61 0.64 7.46 -2.22
N TRP A 62 0.57 6.52 -3.14
CA TRP A 62 1.73 5.84 -3.71
C TRP A 62 1.69 5.95 -5.23
N ARG A 63 2.87 6.11 -5.84
CA ARG A 63 3.06 5.95 -7.29
C ARG A 63 3.92 4.71 -7.51
N LEU A 64 3.43 3.77 -8.31
CA LEU A 64 4.17 2.57 -8.66
C LEU A 64 5.01 2.86 -9.90
N GLU A 65 6.33 2.90 -9.74
CA GLU A 65 7.29 3.16 -10.80
C GLU A 65 8.16 1.93 -11.01
N PRO A 66 8.35 1.47 -12.26
CA PRO A 66 9.32 0.44 -12.56
C PRO A 66 10.73 0.89 -12.14
N THR A 67 11.44 0.03 -11.41
CA THR A 67 12.86 0.21 -11.13
C THR A 67 13.68 -0.76 -11.99
N ALA A 68 14.86 -0.32 -12.43
CA ALA A 68 15.79 -1.13 -13.25
C ALA A 68 16.35 -2.34 -12.50
#